data_AF-A0A6A0IDV5-F1
#
_entry.id   AF-A0A6A0IDV5-F1
#
_cell.length_a   1.000
_cell.length_b   1.000
_cell.length_c   1.000
_cell.angle_alpha   90.00
_cell.angle_beta   90.00
_cell.angle_gamma   90.00
#
_symmetry.space_group_name_H-M   'P 1'
#
loop_
_entity.id
_entity.type
_entity.pdbx_description
1 polymer ?
#
loop_
_entity_poly.entity_id
_entity_poly.type
_entity_poly.pdbx_seq_one_letter_code
_entity_poly.pdbx_strand_id
1 'polypeptide(L)'
;MRHGALAAALVVLVLLAPAAPAQRAFPDTTNRVVVFNDQLATWGMTPAQVEFAATRYVGSQKLVRSDARRMRAVNPGFLVLHYRLGQALGHSVPSGCAPTASYIQVVHGDSWVQEWPGEAALQESWFFHYGGPRVFSCSWGHYLMELDDPGWRAWWGAQVVQQLTDNEDDGLFADSFSVPNYFGGCDFSPCLPDVDPAFEAQWAAREHAFTDYVQGLFAGRWKWLPNVGALITSRDPSDLSNLDGGMVEGFAEWGGGSYFDAADWELQMNRILPLASAGKVLIAQTYPDPSDVAERTFVLGSYLLVKGSRTYLNLDTGLEPEWFPEYGVPLGAAVDPLPATIGSFFSTASQVYVRRFRNGRVLVNPGTATRTVDLGATLFRAVPMGGGLVPSDGSAPGSLSYTPVTQVTLEAHQAAFLLDGPGTPPPGSFHTLPPCRVLDTRGETGTHGGPALACGGSRRVFPVAGRCGVPGDASAVAYNLTVTGSATAGHLRLFATGEPTPPTSVLNYAAGQTRANSGVASVVGPIPGSVTVQCDSPSGTAHVLLDVAGYFR
;
A
#
# COMPACT_ATOMS: atom_id res chain seq x y z
N MET A 1 41.47 63.19 -31.38
CA MET A 1 41.22 62.14 -32.38
C MET A 1 41.97 60.87 -31.98
N ARG A 2 41.22 59.89 -31.47
CA ARG A 2 41.37 58.41 -31.51
C ARG A 2 40.63 57.87 -30.28
N HIS A 3 39.36 57.56 -30.46
CA HIS A 3 38.49 56.93 -29.46
C HIS A 3 38.66 55.41 -29.53
N GLY A 4 38.84 54.79 -28.36
CA GLY A 4 38.77 53.35 -28.17
C GLY A 4 37.33 52.88 -28.01
N ALA A 5 37.00 51.74 -28.59
CA ALA A 5 35.74 51.05 -28.40
C ALA A 5 35.95 49.85 -27.47
N LEU A 6 35.26 49.84 -26.33
CA LEU A 6 35.13 48.69 -25.45
C LEU A 6 34.17 47.67 -26.07
N ALA A 7 34.57 46.40 -26.10
CA ALA A 7 33.69 45.28 -26.41
C ALA A 7 32.93 44.89 -25.13
N ALA A 8 31.59 44.95 -25.17
CA ALA A 8 30.74 44.48 -24.09
C ALA A 8 30.56 42.95 -24.21
N ALA A 9 30.98 42.22 -23.18
CA ALA A 9 30.71 40.78 -23.05
C ALA A 9 29.28 40.57 -22.53
N LEU A 10 28.45 39.90 -23.34
CA LEU A 10 27.09 39.50 -22.98
C LEU A 10 27.15 38.24 -22.10
N VAL A 11 26.92 38.38 -20.80
CA VAL A 11 26.75 37.23 -19.90
C VAL A 11 25.34 36.69 -20.07
N VAL A 12 25.21 35.53 -20.73
CA VAL A 12 23.95 34.77 -20.78
C VAL A 12 23.77 34.10 -19.42
N LEU A 13 22.85 34.62 -18.61
CA LEU A 13 22.40 33.98 -17.39
C LEU A 13 21.56 32.75 -17.80
N VAL A 14 22.16 31.57 -17.79
CA VAL A 14 21.40 30.31 -17.88
C VAL A 14 20.63 30.17 -16.57
N LEU A 15 19.33 30.44 -16.61
CA LEU A 15 18.41 30.06 -15.54
C LEU A 15 18.46 28.52 -15.46
N LEU A 16 19.14 28.00 -14.43
CA LEU A 16 19.05 26.59 -14.06
C LEU A 16 17.57 26.29 -13.82
N ALA A 17 17.01 25.40 -14.64
CA ALA A 17 15.71 24.80 -14.33
C ALA A 17 15.78 24.24 -12.89
N PRO A 18 14.73 24.40 -12.07
CA PRO A 18 14.71 23.77 -10.76
C PRO A 18 15.00 22.28 -10.94
N ALA A 19 15.91 21.74 -10.11
CA ALA A 19 16.18 20.31 -10.11
C ALA A 19 14.85 19.57 -9.99
N ALA A 20 14.63 18.58 -10.87
CA ALA A 20 13.44 17.74 -10.78
C ALA A 20 13.37 17.18 -9.34
N PRO A 21 12.20 17.21 -8.68
CA PRO A 21 12.08 16.66 -7.35
C PRO A 21 12.60 15.21 -7.34
N ALA A 22 13.34 14.84 -6.30
CA ALA A 22 13.86 13.48 -6.17
C ALA A 22 12.69 12.48 -6.23
N GLN A 23 12.81 11.47 -7.09
CA GLN A 23 11.81 10.43 -7.25
C GLN A 23 11.59 9.72 -5.92
N ARG A 24 10.33 9.55 -5.51
CA ARG A 24 10.00 8.83 -4.28
C ARG A 24 10.30 7.35 -4.49
N ALA A 25 10.95 6.74 -3.51
CA ALA A 25 11.26 5.32 -3.56
C ALA A 25 10.07 4.49 -3.06
N PHE A 26 9.79 3.40 -3.75
CA PHE A 26 8.94 2.33 -3.23
C PHE A 26 9.60 1.73 -1.99
N PRO A 27 8.98 1.84 -0.79
CA PRO A 27 9.64 1.48 0.46
C PRO A 27 9.80 -0.02 0.61
N ASP A 28 10.87 -0.41 1.30
CA ASP A 28 11.08 -1.79 1.70
C ASP A 28 9.94 -2.29 2.59
N THR A 29 9.42 -3.47 2.27
CA THR A 29 8.34 -4.10 3.01
C THR A 29 8.82 -5.29 3.82
N THR A 30 10.12 -5.63 3.83
CA THR A 30 10.67 -6.88 4.38
C THR A 30 10.14 -7.23 5.78
N ASN A 31 10.05 -6.24 6.67
CA ASN A 31 9.70 -6.46 8.08
C ASN A 31 8.20 -6.40 8.43
N ARG A 32 7.32 -6.00 7.51
CA ARG A 32 5.89 -5.78 7.82
C ARG A 32 4.98 -5.90 6.60
N VAL A 33 3.68 -6.06 6.83
CA VAL A 33 2.67 -5.84 5.79
C VAL A 33 2.61 -4.33 5.53
N VAL A 34 2.57 -3.95 4.25
CA VAL A 34 2.44 -2.56 3.81
C VAL A 34 1.28 -2.50 2.83
N VAL A 35 0.38 -1.57 3.06
CA VAL A 35 -0.87 -1.45 2.31
C VAL A 35 -0.69 -0.41 1.21
N PHE A 36 -1.13 -0.72 0.00
CA PHE A 36 -1.32 0.22 -1.10
C PHE A 36 -2.82 0.21 -1.40
N ASN A 37 -3.49 1.36 -1.43
CA ASN A 37 -4.92 1.41 -1.72
C ASN A 37 -5.14 1.64 -3.23
N ASP A 38 -6.15 1.03 -3.86
CA ASP A 38 -6.38 1.27 -5.29
C ASP A 38 -6.89 2.69 -5.55
N GLN A 39 -7.94 3.12 -4.84
CA GLN A 39 -8.55 4.40 -5.07
C GLN A 39 -9.19 4.97 -3.80
N LEU A 40 -8.84 6.23 -3.48
CA LEU A 40 -9.44 6.96 -2.36
C LEU A 40 -10.38 8.07 -2.85
N ALA A 41 -11.59 8.10 -2.29
CA ALA A 41 -12.55 9.21 -2.42
C ALA A 41 -12.14 10.39 -1.52
N THR A 42 -11.02 11.03 -1.85
CA THR A 42 -10.39 12.11 -1.07
C THR A 42 -11.28 13.32 -0.82
N TRP A 43 -12.26 13.58 -1.70
CA TRP A 43 -13.23 14.67 -1.57
C TRP A 43 -14.16 14.51 -0.35
N GLY A 44 -14.34 13.29 0.16
CA GLY A 44 -15.18 12.99 1.32
C GLY A 44 -14.43 12.85 2.65
N MET A 45 -13.10 12.83 2.63
CA MET A 45 -12.29 12.48 3.80
C MET A 45 -12.13 13.64 4.79
N THR A 46 -12.37 13.36 6.07
CA THR A 46 -12.03 14.30 7.16
C THR A 46 -10.51 14.51 7.25
N PRO A 47 -10.03 15.58 7.92
CA PRO A 47 -8.60 15.75 8.18
C PRO A 47 -7.96 14.55 8.90
N ALA A 48 -8.70 13.91 9.81
CA ALA A 48 -8.20 12.76 10.56
C ALA A 48 -8.13 11.48 9.68
N GLN A 49 -9.09 11.29 8.78
CA GLN A 49 -9.01 10.21 7.78
C GLN A 49 -7.86 10.42 6.79
N VAL A 50 -7.56 11.67 6.42
CA VAL A 50 -6.38 11.98 5.59
C VAL A 50 -5.08 11.69 6.32
N GLU A 51 -4.95 12.12 7.57
CA GLU A 51 -3.81 11.76 8.42
C GLU A 51 -3.66 10.23 8.51
N PHE A 52 -4.77 9.52 8.70
CA PHE A 52 -4.77 8.06 8.72
C PHE A 52 -4.27 7.47 7.39
N ALA A 53 -4.91 7.79 6.27
CA ALA A 53 -4.55 7.21 4.98
C ALA A 53 -3.10 7.52 4.59
N ALA A 54 -2.67 8.77 4.77
CA ALA A 54 -1.30 9.20 4.44
C ALA A 54 -0.23 8.50 5.29
N THR A 55 -0.55 8.10 6.52
CA THR A 55 0.39 7.42 7.43
C THR A 55 0.32 5.90 7.37
N ARG A 56 -0.80 5.32 6.87
CA ARG A 56 -1.03 3.86 6.86
C ARG A 56 -0.91 3.21 5.50
N TYR A 57 -1.21 3.94 4.44
CA TYR A 57 -0.98 3.46 3.09
C TYR A 57 0.35 4.01 2.58
N VAL A 58 1.02 3.20 1.79
CA VAL A 58 2.21 3.64 1.08
C VAL A 58 1.87 4.60 -0.07
N GLY A 59 0.67 4.46 -0.62
CA GLY A 59 0.22 5.22 -1.76
C GLY A 59 -1.21 4.84 -2.17
N SER A 60 -1.67 5.52 -3.21
CA SER A 60 -2.97 5.31 -3.86
C SER A 60 -2.86 5.54 -5.37
N GLN A 61 -3.91 5.25 -6.12
CA GLN A 61 -4.06 5.67 -7.50
C GLN A 61 -5.16 6.73 -7.65
N LYS A 62 -5.27 7.29 -8.87
CA LYS A 62 -6.43 8.11 -9.30
C LYS A 62 -6.67 9.37 -8.45
N LEU A 63 -5.60 9.96 -7.92
CA LEU A 63 -5.65 11.20 -7.14
C LEU A 63 -5.36 12.42 -8.01
N VAL A 64 -6.18 13.45 -7.91
CA VAL A 64 -5.83 14.78 -8.45
C VAL A 64 -4.63 15.36 -7.70
N ARG A 65 -3.85 16.22 -8.35
CA ARG A 65 -2.58 16.75 -7.81
C ARG A 65 -2.74 17.41 -6.45
N SER A 66 -3.78 18.21 -6.25
CA SER A 66 -4.04 18.87 -4.96
C SER A 66 -4.27 17.87 -3.83
N ASP A 67 -4.94 16.75 -4.10
CA ASP A 67 -5.14 15.68 -3.13
C ASP A 67 -3.86 14.88 -2.88
N ALA A 68 -3.09 14.59 -3.93
CA ALA A 68 -1.77 14.00 -3.79
C ALA A 68 -0.86 14.87 -2.89
N ARG A 69 -0.85 16.20 -3.11
CA ARG A 69 -0.12 17.16 -2.27
C ARG A 69 -0.66 17.23 -0.84
N ARG A 70 -1.97 17.10 -0.65
CA ARG A 70 -2.61 17.03 0.68
C ARG A 70 -2.13 15.80 1.46
N MET A 71 -2.08 14.62 0.83
CA MET A 71 -1.49 13.41 1.43
C MET A 71 0.01 13.61 1.71
N ARG A 72 0.73 14.19 0.75
CA ARG A 72 2.19 14.41 0.86
C ARG A 72 2.59 15.48 1.88
N ALA A 73 1.67 16.36 2.27
CA ALA A 73 1.89 17.29 3.38
C ALA A 73 1.98 16.57 4.74
N VAL A 74 1.33 15.41 4.87
CA VAL A 74 1.43 14.52 6.04
C VAL A 74 2.60 13.55 5.88
N ASN A 75 2.70 12.89 4.72
CA ASN A 75 3.75 11.93 4.41
C ASN A 75 4.41 12.28 3.06
N PRO A 76 5.56 12.96 3.05
CA PRO A 76 6.25 13.34 1.81
C PRO A 76 6.59 12.17 0.87
N GLY A 77 6.62 10.94 1.40
CA GLY A 77 6.86 9.70 0.64
C GLY A 77 5.59 9.01 0.11
N PHE A 78 4.39 9.58 0.27
CA PHE A 78 3.16 8.99 -0.24
C PHE A 78 3.18 8.90 -1.77
N LEU A 79 3.06 7.66 -2.26
CA LEU A 79 3.15 7.33 -3.68
C LEU A 79 1.83 7.57 -4.39
N VAL A 80 1.89 8.01 -5.64
CA VAL A 80 0.73 8.07 -6.53
C VAL A 80 1.03 7.35 -7.83
N LEU A 81 0.16 6.40 -8.19
CA LEU A 81 0.15 5.78 -9.51
C LEU A 81 -0.90 6.46 -10.38
N HIS A 82 -0.48 6.88 -11.57
CA HIS A 82 -1.38 7.40 -12.60
C HIS A 82 -2.15 6.24 -13.22
N TYR A 83 -3.47 6.35 -13.33
CA TYR A 83 -4.30 5.35 -14.00
C TYR A 83 -4.41 5.65 -15.49
N ARG A 84 -4.14 4.66 -16.34
CA ARG A 84 -4.38 4.68 -17.78
C ARG A 84 -4.76 3.30 -18.28
N LEU A 85 -5.55 3.22 -19.35
CA LEU A 85 -5.56 2.01 -20.17
C LEU A 85 -4.19 1.83 -20.84
N GLY A 86 -3.60 0.65 -20.67
CA GLY A 86 -2.25 0.32 -21.14
C GLY A 86 -2.17 0.01 -22.64
N GLN A 87 -3.22 -0.61 -23.18
CA GLN A 87 -3.27 -1.07 -24.57
C GLN A 87 -4.60 -0.82 -25.27
N ALA A 88 -5.41 0.06 -24.67
CA ALA A 88 -6.74 0.37 -25.14
C ALA A 88 -7.01 1.87 -25.06
N LEU A 89 -8.01 2.32 -25.81
CA LEU A 89 -8.52 3.69 -25.76
C LEU A 89 -10.05 3.65 -25.69
N GLY A 90 -10.61 4.26 -24.65
CA GLY A 90 -11.91 3.88 -24.13
C GLY A 90 -13.02 4.90 -24.20
N HIS A 91 -14.20 4.38 -24.52
CA HIS A 91 -15.50 4.92 -24.18
C HIS A 91 -15.96 4.34 -22.83
N SER A 92 -17.13 4.75 -22.33
CA SER A 92 -17.73 4.07 -21.18
C SER A 92 -18.31 2.71 -21.57
N VAL A 93 -18.54 1.85 -20.57
CA VAL A 93 -19.20 0.54 -20.72
C VAL A 93 -20.47 0.67 -21.60
N PRO A 94 -20.58 -0.10 -22.69
CA PRO A 94 -21.64 0.02 -23.67
C PRO A 94 -22.83 -0.90 -23.36
N SER A 95 -23.99 -0.59 -23.92
CA SER A 95 -25.12 -1.52 -24.02
C SER A 95 -25.25 -1.98 -25.47
N GLY A 96 -25.03 -3.27 -25.74
CA GLY A 96 -25.13 -3.84 -27.09
C GLY A 96 -23.86 -3.77 -27.95
N CYS A 97 -22.68 -3.68 -27.33
CA CYS A 97 -21.37 -3.73 -27.98
C CYS A 97 -21.13 -2.68 -29.08
N ALA A 98 -21.49 -1.43 -28.78
CA ALA A 98 -21.18 -0.27 -29.61
C ALA A 98 -20.67 0.87 -28.71
N PRO A 99 -19.71 1.71 -29.17
CA PRO A 99 -19.17 2.79 -28.37
C PRO A 99 -20.25 3.77 -27.91
N THR A 100 -20.13 4.26 -26.69
CA THR A 100 -21.02 5.29 -26.13
C THR A 100 -20.51 6.68 -26.46
N ALA A 101 -21.32 7.71 -26.19
CA ALA A 101 -20.86 9.11 -26.26
C ALA A 101 -20.09 9.56 -25.01
N SER A 102 -19.93 8.67 -24.02
CA SER A 102 -19.19 8.93 -22.79
C SER A 102 -17.82 8.29 -22.90
N TYR A 103 -16.82 8.92 -22.28
CA TYR A 103 -15.43 8.48 -22.40
C TYR A 103 -14.84 8.20 -21.04
N ILE A 104 -13.87 7.28 -21.01
CA ILE A 104 -13.05 7.08 -19.83
C ILE A 104 -12.36 8.40 -19.48
N GLN A 105 -12.30 8.67 -18.18
CA GLN A 105 -11.68 9.86 -17.64
C GLN A 105 -10.37 9.49 -16.96
N VAL A 106 -9.38 10.36 -17.07
CA VAL A 106 -8.07 10.22 -16.44
C VAL A 106 -7.70 11.52 -15.72
N VAL A 107 -6.81 11.43 -14.75
CA VAL A 107 -6.39 12.62 -14.00
C VAL A 107 -5.37 13.43 -14.80
N HIS A 108 -5.60 14.74 -14.93
CA HIS A 108 -4.61 15.71 -15.42
C HIS A 108 -4.64 16.98 -14.57
N GLY A 109 -3.57 17.20 -13.80
CA GLY A 109 -3.46 18.26 -12.82
C GLY A 109 -4.52 18.11 -11.73
N ASP A 110 -5.42 19.08 -11.63
CA ASP A 110 -6.46 19.17 -10.61
C ASP A 110 -7.86 18.81 -11.17
N SER A 111 -7.91 18.01 -12.24
CA SER A 111 -9.16 17.68 -12.92
C SER A 111 -9.16 16.27 -13.51
N TRP A 112 -10.35 15.72 -13.65
CA TRP A 112 -10.62 14.55 -14.49
C TRP A 112 -10.87 15.03 -15.91
N VAL A 113 -10.13 14.49 -16.86
CA VAL A 113 -10.22 14.83 -18.28
C VAL A 113 -10.50 13.60 -19.11
N GLN A 114 -11.22 13.79 -20.20
CA GLN A 114 -11.50 12.74 -21.16
C GLN A 114 -10.20 12.26 -21.81
N GLU A 115 -10.01 10.94 -21.89
CA GLU A 115 -8.83 10.39 -22.56
C GLU A 115 -8.92 10.36 -24.08
N TRP A 116 -10.13 10.29 -24.62
CA TRP A 116 -10.37 10.25 -26.07
C TRP A 116 -10.05 11.61 -26.69
N PRO A 117 -9.09 11.71 -27.64
CA PRO A 117 -8.62 13.00 -28.15
C PRO A 117 -9.59 13.68 -29.13
N GLY A 118 -10.70 13.01 -29.45
CA GLY A 118 -11.67 13.44 -30.45
C GLY A 118 -11.33 12.94 -31.86
N GLU A 119 -12.36 12.79 -32.69
CA GLU A 119 -12.26 12.11 -34.00
C GLU A 119 -11.21 12.71 -34.94
N ALA A 120 -11.01 14.03 -34.90
CA ALA A 120 -10.07 14.70 -35.79
C ALA A 120 -8.59 14.38 -35.48
N ALA A 121 -8.29 13.93 -34.26
CA ALA A 121 -6.94 13.61 -33.83
C ALA A 121 -6.56 12.14 -34.05
N LEU A 122 -7.56 11.27 -34.25
CA LEU A 122 -7.36 9.83 -34.37
C LEU A 122 -6.86 9.46 -35.77
N GLN A 123 -5.98 8.47 -35.81
CA GLN A 123 -5.56 7.81 -37.04
C GLN A 123 -6.08 6.39 -37.04
N GLU A 124 -6.57 5.91 -38.19
CA GLU A 124 -7.08 4.54 -38.29
C GLU A 124 -6.00 3.51 -37.93
N SER A 125 -4.73 3.78 -38.26
CA SER A 125 -3.62 2.85 -37.98
C SER A 125 -3.33 2.66 -36.49
N TRP A 126 -3.86 3.51 -35.61
CA TRP A 126 -3.66 3.36 -34.17
C TRP A 126 -4.50 2.23 -33.58
N PHE A 127 -5.55 1.79 -34.27
CA PHE A 127 -6.44 0.75 -33.79
C PHE A 127 -5.95 -0.63 -34.22
N PHE A 128 -6.15 -1.61 -33.35
CA PHE A 128 -5.96 -3.00 -33.73
C PHE A 128 -7.18 -3.49 -34.53
N HIS A 129 -6.94 -4.14 -35.67
CA HIS A 129 -7.97 -4.71 -36.53
C HIS A 129 -7.89 -6.23 -36.55
N TYR A 130 -9.06 -6.88 -36.53
CA TYR A 130 -9.16 -8.33 -36.68
C TYR A 130 -10.21 -8.66 -37.75
N GLY A 131 -9.80 -9.31 -38.83
CA GLY A 131 -10.69 -9.58 -39.97
C GLY A 131 -11.17 -8.32 -40.71
N GLY A 132 -10.52 -7.16 -40.52
CA GLY A 132 -10.85 -5.90 -41.20
C GLY A 132 -11.28 -4.75 -40.28
N PRO A 133 -12.32 -4.89 -39.44
CA PRO A 133 -12.78 -3.81 -38.55
C PRO A 133 -11.92 -3.66 -37.28
N ARG A 134 -12.03 -2.49 -36.63
CA ARG A 134 -11.44 -2.21 -35.30
C ARG A 134 -12.00 -3.18 -34.27
N VAL A 135 -11.18 -3.60 -33.31
CA VAL A 135 -11.61 -4.50 -32.23
C VAL A 135 -12.05 -3.69 -31.01
N PHE A 136 -13.31 -3.88 -30.60
CA PHE A 136 -13.95 -3.18 -29.49
C PHE A 136 -14.36 -4.16 -28.39
N SER A 137 -14.05 -3.86 -27.12
CA SER A 137 -14.55 -4.63 -25.98
C SER A 137 -16.00 -4.27 -25.68
N CYS A 138 -16.86 -5.30 -25.68
CA CYS A 138 -18.27 -5.20 -25.34
C CYS A 138 -18.49 -5.01 -23.83
N SER A 139 -17.65 -5.59 -22.96
CA SER A 139 -17.81 -5.44 -21.51
C SER A 139 -17.24 -4.15 -20.95
N TRP A 140 -16.14 -3.65 -21.50
CA TRP A 140 -15.42 -2.50 -20.93
C TRP A 140 -15.53 -1.21 -21.75
N GLY A 141 -15.96 -1.30 -23.01
CA GLY A 141 -16.25 -0.12 -23.82
C GLY A 141 -15.04 0.56 -24.42
N HIS A 142 -13.96 -0.17 -24.67
CA HIS A 142 -12.74 0.40 -25.25
C HIS A 142 -12.29 -0.31 -26.52
N TYR A 143 -11.62 0.44 -27.39
CA TYR A 143 -10.95 -0.12 -28.56
C TYR A 143 -9.56 -0.63 -28.18
N LEU A 144 -9.19 -1.78 -28.72
CA LEU A 144 -7.81 -2.25 -28.68
C LEU A 144 -6.95 -1.42 -29.62
N MET A 145 -5.75 -1.07 -29.17
CA MET A 145 -4.81 -0.25 -29.93
C MET A 145 -3.70 -1.12 -30.53
N GLU A 146 -3.18 -0.72 -31.68
CA GLU A 146 -2.02 -1.35 -32.30
C GLU A 146 -0.75 -0.89 -31.58
N LEU A 147 -0.27 -1.73 -30.67
CA LEU A 147 0.85 -1.41 -29.79
C LEU A 147 2.16 -1.19 -30.54
N ASP A 148 2.30 -1.68 -31.77
CA ASP A 148 3.48 -1.45 -32.61
C ASP A 148 3.38 -0.20 -33.50
N ASP A 149 2.22 0.47 -33.56
CA ASP A 149 2.07 1.69 -34.37
C ASP A 149 2.91 2.84 -33.77
N PRO A 150 3.85 3.43 -34.54
CA PRO A 150 4.73 4.48 -34.03
C PRO A 150 3.99 5.79 -33.73
N GLY A 151 2.88 6.06 -34.43
CA GLY A 151 2.05 7.23 -34.18
C GLY A 151 1.27 7.10 -32.86
N TRP A 152 0.69 5.93 -32.61
CA TRP A 152 0.06 5.58 -31.34
C TRP A 152 1.05 5.71 -30.19
N ARG A 153 2.21 5.05 -30.30
CA ARG A 153 3.29 5.13 -29.30
C ARG A 153 3.66 6.57 -29.00
N ALA A 154 3.92 7.38 -30.03
CA ALA A 154 4.31 8.77 -29.87
C ALA A 154 3.22 9.61 -29.19
N TRP A 155 1.96 9.47 -29.63
CA TRP A 155 0.84 10.21 -29.06
C TRP A 155 0.55 9.80 -27.61
N TRP A 156 0.30 8.51 -27.37
CA TRP A 156 -0.03 7.98 -26.04
C TRP A 156 1.12 8.24 -25.05
N GLY A 157 2.37 7.98 -25.48
CA GLY A 157 3.55 8.21 -24.66
C GLY A 157 3.72 9.68 -24.26
N ALA A 158 3.52 10.61 -25.20
CA ALA A 158 3.58 12.03 -24.90
C ALA A 158 2.50 12.47 -23.90
N GLN A 159 1.27 11.97 -24.05
CA GLN A 159 0.17 12.25 -23.11
C GLN A 159 0.48 11.71 -21.71
N VAL A 160 0.95 10.46 -21.61
CA VAL A 160 1.32 9.83 -20.35
C VAL A 160 2.44 10.60 -19.63
N VAL A 161 3.52 10.93 -20.34
CA VAL A 161 4.64 11.68 -19.74
C VAL A 161 4.20 13.06 -19.27
N GLN A 162 3.35 13.74 -20.04
CA GLN A 162 2.80 15.02 -19.64
C GLN A 162 1.97 14.89 -18.37
N GLN A 163 1.04 13.93 -18.31
CA GLN A 163 0.18 13.70 -17.14
C GLN A 163 1.00 13.31 -15.90
N LEU A 164 1.90 12.34 -16.01
CA LEU A 164 2.81 11.95 -14.91
C LEU A 164 3.61 13.15 -14.37
N THR A 165 4.07 14.01 -15.26
CA THR A 165 4.83 15.22 -14.88
C THR A 165 3.93 16.25 -14.21
N ASP A 166 2.78 16.57 -14.82
CA ASP A 166 1.88 17.61 -14.36
C ASP A 166 1.16 17.25 -13.06
N ASN A 167 0.89 15.96 -12.84
CA ASN A 167 0.26 15.39 -11.64
C ASN A 167 1.26 15.20 -10.49
N GLU A 168 2.56 15.13 -10.79
CA GLU A 168 3.63 14.75 -9.85
C GLU A 168 3.55 13.28 -9.39
N ASP A 169 3.19 12.38 -10.30
CA ASP A 169 3.02 10.95 -10.01
C ASP A 169 4.35 10.19 -9.99
N ASP A 170 4.37 9.03 -9.33
CA ASP A 170 5.56 8.23 -9.06
C ASP A 170 5.68 7.00 -10.00
N GLY A 171 4.59 6.66 -10.69
CA GLY A 171 4.51 5.57 -11.64
C GLY A 171 3.20 5.58 -12.43
N LEU A 172 3.12 4.69 -13.41
CA LEU A 172 1.95 4.43 -14.21
C LEU A 172 1.41 3.04 -13.87
N PHE A 173 0.13 3.00 -13.51
CA PHE A 173 -0.65 1.78 -13.52
C PHE A 173 -1.41 1.69 -14.84
N ALA A 174 -1.10 0.63 -15.58
CA ALA A 174 -1.61 0.41 -16.93
C ALA A 174 -2.65 -0.71 -16.91
N ASP A 175 -3.90 -0.31 -16.92
CA ASP A 175 -5.03 -1.21 -16.80
C ASP A 175 -5.46 -1.77 -18.17
N SER A 176 -6.14 -2.91 -18.13
CA SER A 176 -6.47 -3.76 -19.27
C SER A 176 -5.25 -4.12 -20.12
N PHE A 177 -4.11 -4.44 -19.49
CA PHE A 177 -2.85 -4.86 -20.14
C PHE A 177 -2.67 -6.37 -20.05
N SER A 178 -3.43 -7.10 -20.86
CA SER A 178 -3.33 -8.56 -20.98
C SER A 178 -3.78 -9.05 -22.35
N VAL A 179 -3.34 -10.24 -22.75
CA VAL A 179 -3.79 -10.86 -24.00
C VAL A 179 -5.33 -10.88 -24.08
N PRO A 180 -5.95 -10.18 -25.06
CA PRO A 180 -7.36 -9.81 -24.96
C PRO A 180 -8.33 -10.99 -24.93
N ASN A 181 -8.06 -12.06 -25.67
CA ASN A 181 -8.99 -13.19 -25.76
C ASN A 181 -9.11 -14.01 -24.46
N TYR A 182 -8.30 -13.74 -23.43
CA TYR A 182 -8.47 -14.32 -22.09
C TYR A 182 -9.72 -13.83 -21.37
N PHE A 183 -10.25 -12.69 -21.79
CA PHE A 183 -11.50 -12.14 -21.30
C PHE A 183 -12.75 -12.69 -22.02
N GLY A 184 -12.56 -13.69 -22.90
CA GLY A 184 -13.58 -14.25 -23.77
C GLY A 184 -13.50 -13.66 -25.17
N GLY A 185 -13.28 -14.49 -26.19
CA GLY A 185 -13.04 -14.00 -27.57
C GLY A 185 -14.21 -13.17 -28.11
N CYS A 186 -15.44 -13.61 -27.84
CA CYS A 186 -16.67 -12.89 -28.20
C CYS A 186 -17.13 -11.85 -27.16
N ASP A 187 -16.35 -11.57 -26.12
CA ASP A 187 -16.48 -10.29 -25.42
C ASP A 187 -16.01 -9.12 -26.29
N PHE A 188 -15.33 -9.41 -27.39
CA PHE A 188 -14.90 -8.42 -28.37
C PHE A 188 -15.76 -8.47 -29.63
N SER A 189 -15.87 -7.32 -30.29
CA SER A 189 -16.47 -7.17 -31.61
C SER A 189 -15.44 -6.59 -32.58
N PRO A 190 -15.07 -7.31 -33.66
CA PRO A 190 -15.46 -8.71 -33.93
C PRO A 190 -14.88 -9.69 -32.90
N CYS A 191 -15.46 -10.89 -32.81
CA CYS A 191 -14.94 -11.93 -31.92
C CYS A 191 -13.49 -12.25 -32.24
N LEU A 192 -12.64 -12.19 -31.22
CA LEU A 192 -11.30 -12.76 -31.23
C LEU A 192 -11.39 -14.29 -31.11
N PRO A 193 -10.34 -15.04 -31.48
CA PRO A 193 -10.36 -16.49 -31.30
C PRO A 193 -10.35 -16.84 -29.81
N ASP A 194 -11.24 -17.72 -29.35
CA ASP A 194 -11.38 -18.05 -27.92
C ASP A 194 -10.12 -18.69 -27.32
N VAL A 195 -9.46 -19.59 -28.07
CA VAL A 195 -8.17 -20.20 -27.72
C VAL A 195 -7.33 -20.30 -28.98
N ASP A 196 -6.24 -19.53 -29.03
CA ASP A 196 -5.31 -19.53 -30.17
C ASP A 196 -3.90 -19.19 -29.69
N PRO A 197 -3.04 -20.21 -29.46
CA PRO A 197 -1.67 -20.01 -28.99
C PRO A 197 -0.82 -19.12 -29.91
N ALA A 198 -1.11 -19.08 -31.22
CA ALA A 198 -0.36 -18.25 -32.15
C ALA A 198 -0.75 -16.77 -32.01
N PHE A 199 -2.05 -16.49 -31.90
CA PHE A 199 -2.54 -15.13 -31.58
C PHE A 199 -2.00 -14.66 -30.22
N GLU A 200 -2.08 -15.52 -29.21
CA GLU A 200 -1.67 -15.23 -27.84
C GLU A 200 -0.17 -14.94 -27.74
N ALA A 201 0.67 -15.77 -28.36
CA ALA A 201 2.12 -15.55 -28.39
C ALA A 201 2.49 -14.26 -29.15
N GLN A 202 1.78 -13.94 -30.23
CA GLN A 202 1.99 -12.70 -30.97
C GLN A 202 1.60 -11.48 -30.13
N TRP A 203 0.49 -11.54 -29.41
CA TRP A 203 0.06 -10.45 -28.54
C TRP A 203 1.01 -10.25 -27.36
N ALA A 204 1.40 -11.33 -26.68
CA ALA A 204 2.38 -11.27 -25.60
C ALA A 204 3.72 -10.64 -26.06
N ALA A 205 4.16 -10.94 -27.29
CA ALA A 205 5.34 -10.29 -27.88
C ALA A 205 5.14 -8.79 -28.12
N ARG A 206 3.93 -8.35 -28.53
CA ARG A 206 3.58 -6.92 -28.65
C ARG A 206 3.62 -6.22 -27.30
N GLU A 207 3.04 -6.83 -26.26
CA GLU A 207 3.06 -6.29 -24.89
C GLU A 207 4.48 -6.16 -24.34
N HIS A 208 5.33 -7.15 -24.59
CA HIS A 208 6.75 -7.10 -24.22
C HIS A 208 7.47 -5.94 -24.94
N ALA A 209 7.31 -5.82 -26.27
CA ALA A 209 7.94 -4.75 -27.04
C ALA A 209 7.40 -3.35 -26.66
N PHE A 210 6.13 -3.26 -26.32
CA PHE A 210 5.53 -2.03 -25.82
C PHE A 210 6.07 -1.66 -24.44
N THR A 211 6.26 -2.64 -23.56
CA THR A 211 6.93 -2.43 -22.26
C THR A 211 8.35 -1.88 -22.46
N ASP A 212 9.14 -2.43 -23.37
CA ASP A 212 10.49 -1.92 -23.67
C ASP A 212 10.44 -0.45 -24.15
N TYR A 213 9.46 -0.10 -24.98
CA TYR A 213 9.21 1.28 -25.40
C TYR A 213 8.88 2.19 -24.20
N VAL A 214 7.94 1.79 -23.34
CA VAL A 214 7.51 2.60 -22.18
C VAL A 214 8.66 2.78 -21.19
N GLN A 215 9.43 1.74 -20.92
CA GLN A 215 10.60 1.85 -20.05
C GLN A 215 11.68 2.76 -20.62
N GLY A 216 11.92 2.70 -21.94
CA GLY A 216 12.79 3.64 -22.64
C GLY A 216 12.30 5.09 -22.50
N LEU A 217 10.99 5.30 -22.63
CA LEU A 217 10.36 6.61 -22.46
C LEU A 217 10.47 7.14 -21.02
N PHE A 218 10.30 6.27 -20.02
CA PHE A 218 10.36 6.65 -18.60
C PHE A 218 11.80 6.85 -18.13
N ALA A 219 12.78 6.15 -18.73
CA ALA A 219 14.20 6.23 -18.39
C ALA A 219 14.46 6.10 -16.88
N GLY A 220 13.68 5.23 -16.21
CA GLY A 220 13.74 4.97 -14.77
C GLY A 220 13.04 6.00 -13.86
N ARG A 221 12.60 7.14 -14.39
CA ARG A 221 11.97 8.23 -13.62
C ARG A 221 10.58 7.89 -13.06
N TRP A 222 9.84 7.02 -13.74
CA TRP A 222 8.54 6.52 -13.30
C TRP A 222 8.53 5.00 -13.39
N LYS A 223 7.74 4.36 -12.54
CA LYS A 223 7.55 2.90 -12.58
C LYS A 223 6.48 2.50 -13.57
N TRP A 224 6.75 1.51 -14.40
CA TRP A 224 5.76 0.86 -15.26
C TRP A 224 5.18 -0.38 -14.57
N LEU A 225 3.94 -0.25 -14.08
CA LEU A 225 3.26 -1.26 -13.27
C LEU A 225 1.92 -1.64 -13.93
N PRO A 226 1.89 -2.45 -14.99
CA PRO A 226 0.62 -2.89 -15.57
C PRO A 226 -0.21 -3.75 -14.60
N ASN A 227 -1.49 -3.86 -14.91
CA ASN A 227 -2.35 -4.89 -14.37
C ASN A 227 -1.93 -6.25 -14.95
N VAL A 228 -1.48 -7.16 -14.09
CA VAL A 228 -1.00 -8.50 -14.47
C VAL A 228 -1.90 -9.61 -13.95
N GLY A 229 -3.08 -9.29 -13.41
CA GLY A 229 -3.99 -10.27 -12.79
C GLY A 229 -4.39 -11.41 -13.75
N ALA A 230 -4.80 -11.08 -14.97
CA ALA A 230 -5.14 -12.08 -15.98
C ALA A 230 -3.92 -12.86 -16.51
N LEU A 231 -2.71 -12.32 -16.40
CA LEU A 231 -1.47 -12.97 -16.85
C LEU A 231 -1.03 -14.09 -15.92
N ILE A 232 -1.48 -14.11 -14.67
CA ILE A 232 -0.97 -15.05 -13.66
C ILE A 232 -1.91 -16.23 -13.37
N THR A 233 -3.18 -16.16 -13.75
CA THR A 233 -4.16 -17.26 -13.58
C THR A 233 -4.67 -17.84 -14.90
N SER A 234 -4.26 -17.28 -16.05
CA SER A 234 -4.65 -17.80 -17.37
C SER A 234 -3.55 -18.64 -18.02
N ARG A 235 -3.76 -19.03 -19.28
CA ARG A 235 -2.76 -19.71 -20.12
C ARG A 235 -1.68 -18.78 -20.69
N ASP A 236 -1.60 -17.54 -20.19
CA ASP A 236 -0.68 -16.50 -20.63
C ASP A 236 0.78 -16.96 -20.79
N PRO A 237 1.41 -16.69 -21.95
CA PRO A 237 2.79 -17.02 -22.23
C PRO A 237 3.77 -15.86 -21.97
N SER A 238 3.33 -14.73 -21.40
CA SER A 238 4.10 -13.49 -21.37
C SER A 238 5.35 -13.60 -20.51
N ASP A 239 6.46 -13.07 -21.03
CA ASP A 239 7.66 -12.83 -20.24
C ASP A 239 7.51 -11.49 -19.51
N LEU A 240 7.33 -11.57 -18.20
CA LEU A 240 7.15 -10.41 -17.33
C LEU A 240 8.48 -9.84 -16.80
N SER A 241 9.62 -10.39 -17.25
CA SER A 241 10.95 -10.04 -16.72
C SER A 241 11.34 -8.59 -16.99
N ASN A 242 10.85 -7.99 -18.06
CA ASN A 242 11.13 -6.61 -18.44
C ASN A 242 10.23 -5.58 -17.72
N LEU A 243 9.29 -5.96 -16.86
CA LEU A 243 8.48 -5.01 -16.09
C LEU A 243 9.25 -4.40 -14.90
N ASP A 244 8.86 -3.21 -14.42
CA ASP A 244 9.30 -2.74 -13.09
C ASP A 244 8.57 -3.48 -11.95
N GLY A 245 7.40 -4.02 -12.26
CA GLY A 245 6.44 -4.58 -11.33
C GLY A 245 5.05 -4.68 -11.94
N GLY A 246 4.03 -4.86 -11.11
CA GLY A 246 2.64 -4.92 -11.56
C GLY A 246 1.65 -5.03 -10.40
N MET A 247 0.39 -4.75 -10.68
CA MET A 247 -0.71 -5.07 -9.77
C MET A 247 -1.31 -6.42 -10.17
N VAL A 248 -1.41 -7.30 -9.20
CA VAL A 248 -2.07 -8.59 -9.30
C VAL A 248 -3.49 -8.42 -8.80
N GLU A 249 -4.42 -8.08 -9.68
CA GLU A 249 -5.85 -8.08 -9.34
C GLU A 249 -6.40 -9.51 -9.32
N GLY A 250 -7.33 -9.78 -8.39
CA GLY A 250 -7.81 -11.14 -8.12
C GLY A 250 -6.74 -12.00 -7.42
N PHE A 251 -6.03 -11.43 -6.45
CA PHE A 251 -5.01 -12.15 -5.71
C PHE A 251 -5.63 -13.18 -4.75
N ALA A 252 -5.17 -14.43 -4.84
CA ALA A 252 -5.58 -15.61 -4.06
C ALA A 252 -7.04 -16.08 -4.22
N GLU A 253 -7.92 -15.28 -4.80
CA GLU A 253 -9.34 -15.57 -5.02
C GLU A 253 -9.93 -14.72 -6.17
N TRP A 254 -11.15 -15.03 -6.61
CA TRP A 254 -11.93 -14.22 -7.55
C TRP A 254 -12.65 -13.04 -6.88
N GLY A 255 -12.73 -13.03 -5.53
CA GLY A 255 -13.38 -12.02 -4.69
C GLY A 255 -14.68 -12.50 -4.04
N GLY A 256 -15.08 -11.86 -2.94
CA GLY A 256 -16.33 -12.13 -2.22
C GLY A 256 -16.51 -13.58 -1.77
N GLY A 257 -15.44 -14.25 -1.35
CA GLY A 257 -15.39 -15.63 -0.88
C GLY A 257 -15.35 -16.66 -2.01
N SER A 258 -15.22 -16.22 -3.26
CA SER A 258 -15.07 -17.10 -4.42
C SER A 258 -13.60 -17.48 -4.61
N TYR A 259 -13.18 -18.57 -3.97
CA TYR A 259 -11.80 -19.03 -4.01
C TYR A 259 -11.44 -19.74 -5.32
N PHE A 260 -10.16 -19.68 -5.68
CA PHE A 260 -9.60 -20.51 -6.76
C PHE A 260 -9.62 -22.00 -6.40
N ASP A 261 -9.63 -22.85 -7.43
CA ASP A 261 -9.16 -24.21 -7.25
C ASP A 261 -7.68 -24.19 -6.81
N ALA A 262 -7.27 -25.15 -5.98
CA ALA A 262 -5.91 -25.18 -5.41
C ALA A 262 -4.81 -25.16 -6.50
N ALA A 263 -5.06 -25.76 -7.66
CA ALA A 263 -4.11 -25.74 -8.78
C ALA A 263 -3.94 -24.34 -9.39
N ASP A 264 -5.02 -23.55 -9.49
CA ASP A 264 -4.98 -22.19 -10.01
C ASP A 264 -4.34 -21.24 -8.98
N TRP A 265 -4.64 -21.44 -7.69
CA TRP A 265 -3.92 -20.76 -6.61
C TRP A 265 -2.42 -21.06 -6.67
N GLU A 266 -2.02 -22.33 -6.83
CA GLU A 266 -0.62 -22.73 -6.95
C GLU A 266 0.05 -22.09 -8.18
N LEU A 267 -0.63 -22.08 -9.33
CA LEU A 267 -0.16 -21.42 -10.54
C LEU A 267 0.10 -19.93 -10.29
N GLN A 268 -0.85 -19.23 -9.67
CA GLN A 268 -0.73 -17.82 -9.34
C GLN A 268 0.49 -17.56 -8.44
N MET A 269 0.63 -18.32 -7.35
CA MET A 269 1.77 -18.18 -6.44
C MET A 269 3.09 -18.43 -7.17
N ASN A 270 3.15 -19.47 -8.01
CA ASN A 270 4.36 -19.82 -8.79
C ASN A 270 4.76 -18.72 -9.79
N ARG A 271 3.81 -17.97 -10.35
CA ARG A 271 4.11 -16.85 -11.26
C ARG A 271 4.50 -15.56 -10.52
N ILE A 272 4.04 -15.37 -9.28
CA ILE A 272 4.41 -14.22 -8.44
C ILE A 272 5.81 -14.37 -7.85
N LEU A 273 6.17 -15.57 -7.38
CA LEU A 273 7.46 -15.85 -6.72
C LEU A 273 8.70 -15.34 -7.47
N PRO A 274 8.90 -15.61 -8.78
CA PRO A 274 10.08 -15.11 -9.48
C PRO A 274 10.14 -13.58 -9.53
N LEU A 275 9.00 -12.90 -9.73
CA LEU A 275 8.92 -11.44 -9.73
C LEU A 275 9.25 -10.85 -8.36
N ALA A 276 8.68 -11.43 -7.30
CA ALA A 276 8.93 -11.00 -5.93
C ALA A 276 10.40 -11.23 -5.53
N SER A 277 10.99 -12.36 -5.94
CA SER A 277 12.40 -12.68 -5.68
C SER A 277 13.38 -11.75 -6.42
N ALA A 278 12.98 -11.26 -7.59
CA ALA A 278 13.73 -10.27 -8.36
C ALA A 278 13.57 -8.82 -7.82
N GLY A 279 12.80 -8.61 -6.74
CA GLY A 279 12.60 -7.30 -6.13
C GLY A 279 11.75 -6.35 -6.97
N LYS A 280 10.92 -6.89 -7.87
CA LYS A 280 9.91 -6.13 -8.62
C LYS A 280 8.86 -5.56 -7.67
N VAL A 281 8.24 -4.44 -8.05
CA VAL A 281 7.17 -3.80 -7.27
C VAL A 281 5.87 -4.55 -7.51
N LEU A 282 5.33 -5.25 -6.51
CA LEU A 282 4.10 -6.02 -6.69
C LEU A 282 3.01 -5.54 -5.75
N ILE A 283 1.82 -5.32 -6.27
CA ILE A 283 0.64 -4.98 -5.45
C ILE A 283 -0.33 -6.14 -5.59
N ALA A 284 -0.48 -6.95 -4.54
CA ALA A 284 -1.49 -8.01 -4.48
C ALA A 284 -2.83 -7.37 -4.11
N GLN A 285 -3.83 -7.47 -4.97
CA GLN A 285 -5.12 -6.81 -4.82
C GLN A 285 -6.27 -7.81 -4.98
N THR A 286 -7.27 -7.72 -4.12
CA THR A 286 -8.52 -8.50 -4.24
C THR A 286 -9.67 -7.76 -3.56
N TYR A 287 -10.89 -8.28 -3.72
CA TYR A 287 -12.15 -7.69 -3.26
C TYR A 287 -12.84 -8.60 -2.24
N PRO A 288 -12.35 -8.69 -1.00
CA PRO A 288 -12.93 -9.58 -0.01
C PRO A 288 -14.20 -8.98 0.62
N ASP A 289 -15.03 -9.82 1.25
CA ASP A 289 -16.06 -9.31 2.17
C ASP A 289 -15.37 -8.67 3.40
N PRO A 290 -15.55 -7.35 3.65
CA PRO A 290 -14.91 -6.67 4.79
C PRO A 290 -15.31 -7.22 6.16
N SER A 291 -16.37 -8.02 6.24
CA SER A 291 -16.84 -8.65 7.47
C SER A 291 -16.33 -10.09 7.63
N ASP A 292 -15.91 -10.76 6.56
CA ASP A 292 -15.38 -12.13 6.60
C ASP A 292 -13.89 -12.15 6.97
N VAL A 293 -13.62 -12.39 8.26
CA VAL A 293 -12.23 -12.49 8.77
C VAL A 293 -11.50 -13.69 8.17
N ALA A 294 -12.20 -14.80 7.86
CA ALA A 294 -11.56 -16.01 7.35
C ALA A 294 -11.03 -15.76 5.92
N GLU A 295 -11.83 -15.14 5.08
CA GLU A 295 -11.45 -14.72 3.73
C GLU A 295 -10.24 -13.78 3.75
N ARG A 296 -10.31 -12.67 4.50
CA ARG A 296 -9.21 -11.70 4.57
C ARG A 296 -7.92 -12.31 5.11
N THR A 297 -8.02 -13.18 6.12
CA THR A 297 -6.84 -13.86 6.65
C THR A 297 -6.27 -14.90 5.69
N PHE A 298 -7.09 -15.57 4.88
CA PHE A 298 -6.64 -16.45 3.81
C PHE A 298 -5.86 -15.70 2.74
N VAL A 299 -6.39 -14.56 2.26
CA VAL A 299 -5.71 -13.69 1.29
C VAL A 299 -4.39 -13.18 1.87
N LEU A 300 -4.41 -12.62 3.09
CA LEU A 300 -3.19 -12.13 3.74
C LEU A 300 -2.17 -13.26 3.97
N GLY A 301 -2.63 -14.46 4.31
CA GLY A 301 -1.78 -15.63 4.47
C GLY A 301 -1.10 -16.03 3.17
N SER A 302 -1.87 -16.09 2.08
CA SER A 302 -1.35 -16.33 0.73
C SER A 302 -0.33 -15.26 0.33
N TYR A 303 -0.61 -13.99 0.59
CA TYR A 303 0.31 -12.88 0.37
C TYR A 303 1.62 -13.08 1.13
N LEU A 304 1.56 -13.45 2.41
CA LEU A 304 2.75 -13.69 3.23
C LEU A 304 3.62 -14.83 2.70
N LEU A 305 3.06 -15.83 2.02
CA LEU A 305 3.87 -16.88 1.38
C LEU A 305 4.74 -16.33 0.25
N VAL A 306 4.22 -15.40 -0.57
CA VAL A 306 4.92 -14.84 -1.74
C VAL A 306 5.57 -13.48 -1.50
N LYS A 307 5.36 -12.90 -0.31
CA LYS A 307 5.85 -11.58 0.08
C LYS A 307 7.36 -11.43 -0.07
N GLY A 308 7.78 -10.41 -0.81
CA GLY A 308 9.17 -9.99 -1.02
C GLY A 308 9.54 -8.73 -0.23
N SER A 309 10.53 -7.98 -0.74
CA SER A 309 10.99 -6.71 -0.17
C SER A 309 10.27 -5.48 -0.75
N ARG A 310 9.52 -5.62 -1.85
CA ARG A 310 8.73 -4.55 -2.49
C ARG A 310 7.36 -5.04 -2.93
N THR A 311 6.73 -5.80 -2.05
CA THR A 311 5.36 -6.27 -2.25
C THR A 311 4.43 -5.53 -1.31
N TYR A 312 3.23 -5.23 -1.79
CA TYR A 312 2.18 -4.48 -1.10
C TYR A 312 0.87 -5.25 -1.20
N LEU A 313 -0.06 -4.99 -0.29
CA LEU A 313 -1.38 -5.62 -0.27
C LEU A 313 -2.47 -4.55 -0.38
N ASN A 314 -3.53 -4.86 -1.12
CA ASN A 314 -4.77 -4.10 -1.18
C ASN A 314 -5.95 -5.06 -0.96
N LEU A 315 -6.67 -4.92 0.16
CA LEU A 315 -7.96 -5.58 0.35
C LEU A 315 -9.02 -4.51 0.08
N ASP A 316 -9.47 -4.43 -1.17
CA ASP A 316 -10.29 -3.34 -1.68
C ASP A 316 -11.75 -3.59 -1.34
N THR A 317 -12.38 -2.66 -0.63
CA THR A 317 -13.79 -2.78 -0.22
C THR A 317 -14.64 -1.58 -0.65
N GLY A 318 -14.04 -0.59 -1.30
CA GLY A 318 -14.69 0.65 -1.66
C GLY A 318 -13.71 1.80 -1.89
N LEU A 319 -14.23 3.03 -1.89
CA LEU A 319 -13.42 4.23 -2.11
C LEU A 319 -13.06 4.95 -0.80
N GLU A 320 -13.74 4.62 0.28
CA GLU A 320 -13.47 5.12 1.61
C GLU A 320 -12.22 4.45 2.19
N PRO A 321 -11.44 5.15 3.03
CA PRO A 321 -10.28 4.53 3.67
C PRO A 321 -10.72 3.34 4.55
N GLU A 322 -10.14 2.15 4.33
CA GLU A 322 -10.34 0.97 5.18
C GLU A 322 -9.06 0.44 5.87
N TRP A 323 -9.23 -0.21 7.01
CA TRP A 323 -8.13 -0.86 7.71
C TRP A 323 -8.55 -2.16 8.36
N PHE A 324 -7.66 -3.15 8.29
CA PHE A 324 -7.89 -4.45 8.89
C PHE A 324 -6.80 -4.74 9.93
N PRO A 325 -7.18 -5.17 11.15
CA PRO A 325 -6.23 -5.37 12.24
C PRO A 325 -5.13 -6.39 11.93
N GLU A 326 -5.41 -7.37 11.08
CA GLU A 326 -4.46 -8.41 10.64
C GLU A 326 -3.23 -7.87 9.89
N TYR A 327 -3.29 -6.67 9.32
CA TYR A 327 -2.08 -6.00 8.79
C TYR A 327 -1.02 -5.75 9.88
N GLY A 328 -1.44 -5.64 11.13
CA GLY A 328 -0.59 -5.37 12.29
C GLY A 328 0.04 -6.60 12.95
N VAL A 329 -0.15 -7.82 12.42
CA VAL A 329 0.42 -9.02 13.06
C VAL A 329 1.96 -8.97 13.00
N PRO A 330 2.68 -8.98 14.13
CA PRO A 330 4.10 -8.67 14.20
C PRO A 330 5.02 -9.87 13.86
N LEU A 331 4.80 -10.52 12.72
CA LEU A 331 5.61 -11.67 12.27
C LEU A 331 7.09 -11.30 12.04
N GLY A 332 7.37 -10.07 11.63
CA GLY A 332 8.73 -9.59 11.30
C GLY A 332 9.18 -10.01 9.89
N ALA A 333 10.50 -10.00 9.65
CA ALA A 333 11.07 -10.48 8.40
C ALA A 333 10.90 -11.99 8.21
N ALA A 334 10.70 -12.43 6.97
CA ALA A 334 10.74 -13.85 6.63
C ALA A 334 12.13 -14.43 6.91
N VAL A 335 12.18 -15.61 7.53
CA VAL A 335 13.41 -16.39 7.73
C VAL A 335 13.59 -17.37 6.58
N ASP A 336 12.48 -17.88 6.05
CA ASP A 336 12.49 -18.70 4.84
C ASP A 336 12.51 -17.79 3.59
N PRO A 337 13.57 -17.88 2.75
CA PRO A 337 13.66 -17.10 1.52
C PRO A 337 12.57 -17.53 0.52
N LEU A 338 12.26 -16.65 -0.43
CA LEU A 338 11.31 -16.98 -1.49
C LEU A 338 11.87 -18.14 -2.35
N PRO A 339 11.14 -19.25 -2.51
CA PRO A 339 11.53 -20.37 -3.34
C PRO A 339 11.23 -20.10 -4.82
N ALA A 340 11.74 -20.96 -5.70
CA ALA A 340 11.35 -20.93 -7.11
C ALA A 340 9.88 -21.32 -7.34
N THR A 341 9.34 -22.20 -6.49
CA THR A 341 7.93 -22.65 -6.54
C THR A 341 7.33 -22.76 -5.15
N ILE A 342 6.02 -22.53 -5.06
CA ILE A 342 5.26 -22.50 -3.81
C ILE A 342 5.27 -23.85 -3.10
N GLY A 343 5.41 -24.95 -3.85
CA GLY A 343 5.51 -26.31 -3.32
C GLY A 343 6.64 -26.51 -2.32
N SER A 344 7.67 -25.65 -2.33
CA SER A 344 8.75 -25.70 -1.32
C SER A 344 8.28 -25.34 0.09
N PHE A 345 7.15 -24.63 0.21
CA PHE A 345 6.49 -24.35 1.48
C PHE A 345 5.44 -25.40 1.86
N PHE A 346 5.11 -26.33 0.97
CA PHE A 346 4.13 -27.37 1.27
C PHE A 346 4.70 -28.39 2.26
N SER A 347 4.03 -28.58 3.38
CA SER A 347 4.38 -29.58 4.38
C SER A 347 3.52 -30.83 4.18
N THR A 348 4.14 -31.96 3.85
CA THR A 348 3.44 -33.25 3.70
C THR A 348 2.91 -33.77 5.03
N ALA A 349 3.51 -33.39 6.16
CA ALA A 349 3.03 -33.80 7.49
C ALA A 349 1.74 -33.09 7.89
N SER A 350 1.65 -31.79 7.62
CA SER A 350 0.48 -30.97 8.01
C SER A 350 -0.51 -30.73 6.87
N GLN A 351 -0.15 -31.10 5.63
CA GLN A 351 -0.95 -30.93 4.41
C GLN A 351 -1.38 -29.47 4.18
N VAL A 352 -0.52 -28.52 4.56
CA VAL A 352 -0.71 -27.07 4.40
C VAL A 352 0.61 -26.41 4.01
N TYR A 353 0.54 -25.19 3.48
CA TYR A 353 1.69 -24.37 3.16
C TYR A 353 2.17 -23.62 4.41
N VAL A 354 3.49 -23.60 4.65
CA VAL A 354 4.10 -22.99 5.83
C VAL A 354 5.28 -22.12 5.44
N ARG A 355 5.29 -20.88 5.91
CA ARG A 355 6.46 -19.99 5.81
C ARG A 355 6.81 -19.39 7.16
N ARG A 356 8.09 -19.46 7.54
CA ARG A 356 8.59 -18.94 8.81
C ARG A 356 9.08 -17.49 8.69
N PHE A 357 8.82 -16.76 9.77
CA PHE A 357 9.21 -15.39 10.00
C PHE A 357 9.96 -15.28 11.32
N ARG A 358 10.60 -14.13 11.57
CA ARG A 358 11.45 -13.92 12.74
C ARG A 358 10.75 -14.22 14.06
N ASN A 359 9.47 -13.86 14.18
CA ASN A 359 8.71 -13.96 15.42
C ASN A 359 7.60 -15.04 15.34
N GLY A 360 7.59 -15.88 14.30
CA GLY A 360 6.48 -16.80 14.11
C GLY A 360 6.42 -17.44 12.72
N ARG A 361 5.22 -17.83 12.31
CA ARG A 361 4.96 -18.48 11.02
C ARG A 361 3.54 -18.24 10.55
N VAL A 362 3.35 -18.36 9.23
CA VAL A 362 2.04 -18.44 8.59
C VAL A 362 1.78 -19.86 8.12
N LEU A 363 0.54 -20.32 8.30
CA LEU A 363 0.01 -21.56 7.73
C LEU A 363 -1.13 -21.20 6.80
N VAL A 364 -1.19 -21.80 5.61
CA VAL A 364 -2.26 -21.57 4.60
C VAL A 364 -2.77 -22.89 4.06
N ASN A 365 -4.09 -23.07 4.09
CA ASN A 365 -4.80 -24.18 3.47
C ASN A 365 -5.62 -23.66 2.27
N PRO A 366 -5.08 -23.71 1.04
CA PRO A 366 -5.84 -23.35 -0.17
C PRO A 366 -6.73 -24.48 -0.68
N GLY A 367 -6.72 -25.65 -0.03
CA GLY A 367 -7.53 -26.80 -0.43
C GLY A 367 -8.94 -26.76 0.17
N THR A 368 -9.76 -27.72 -0.24
CA THR A 368 -11.16 -27.85 0.20
C THR A 368 -11.33 -28.73 1.44
N ALA A 369 -10.29 -29.46 1.85
CA ALA A 369 -10.35 -30.34 3.01
C ALA A 369 -9.81 -29.64 4.27
N THR A 370 -10.54 -29.78 5.39
CA THR A 370 -10.08 -29.31 6.70
C THR A 370 -8.78 -30.01 7.12
N ARG A 371 -7.81 -29.23 7.61
CA ARG A 371 -6.51 -29.69 8.07
C ARG A 371 -6.31 -29.34 9.54
N THR A 372 -5.87 -30.30 10.32
CA THR A 372 -5.46 -30.08 11.71
C THR A 372 -3.96 -30.22 11.82
N VAL A 373 -3.32 -29.18 12.35
CA VAL A 373 -1.87 -29.06 12.43
C VAL A 373 -1.45 -29.02 13.89
N ASP A 374 -0.72 -30.05 14.31
CA ASP A 374 0.00 -30.05 15.59
C ASP A 374 1.23 -29.14 15.47
N LEU A 375 1.39 -28.23 16.43
CA LEU A 375 2.46 -27.23 16.41
C LEU A 375 3.73 -27.71 17.13
N GLY A 376 3.65 -28.79 17.91
CA GLY A 376 4.75 -29.32 18.72
C GLY A 376 5.21 -28.43 19.88
N ALA A 377 4.65 -27.22 20.01
CA ALA A 377 4.89 -26.26 21.07
C ALA A 377 3.68 -25.33 21.23
N THR A 378 3.60 -24.60 22.34
CA THR A 378 2.62 -23.52 22.49
C THR A 378 3.06 -22.32 21.67
N LEU A 379 2.26 -21.95 20.68
CA LEU A 379 2.36 -20.70 19.93
C LEU A 379 1.15 -19.82 20.22
N PHE A 380 1.18 -18.57 19.77
CA PHE A 380 0.10 -17.60 19.97
C PHE A 380 -0.57 -17.31 18.63
N ARG A 381 -1.80 -17.80 18.45
CA ARG A 381 -2.60 -17.51 17.26
C ARG A 381 -3.10 -16.07 17.33
N ALA A 382 -2.78 -15.28 16.31
CA ALA A 382 -3.40 -13.98 16.11
C ALA A 382 -4.87 -14.18 15.72
N VAL A 383 -5.78 -13.50 16.41
CA VAL A 383 -7.22 -13.53 16.20
C VAL A 383 -7.68 -12.11 15.92
N PRO A 384 -7.83 -11.74 14.64
CA PRO A 384 -8.38 -10.46 14.23
C PRO A 384 -9.87 -10.36 14.53
N MET A 385 -10.33 -9.18 14.94
CA MET A 385 -11.74 -8.89 15.17
C MET A 385 -12.11 -7.52 14.58
N GLY A 386 -13.19 -7.46 13.82
CA GLY A 386 -13.63 -6.23 13.15
C GLY A 386 -12.67 -5.79 12.04
N GLY A 387 -12.52 -4.48 11.88
CA GLY A 387 -11.86 -3.85 10.73
C GLY A 387 -12.88 -3.16 9.83
N GLY A 388 -12.46 -2.79 8.62
CA GLY A 388 -13.30 -2.13 7.62
C GLY A 388 -13.09 -0.63 7.60
N LEU A 389 -14.17 0.13 7.38
CA LEU A 389 -14.10 1.59 7.18
C LEU A 389 -13.49 2.32 8.37
N VAL A 390 -12.56 3.23 8.06
CA VAL A 390 -11.93 4.12 9.04
C VAL A 390 -12.94 5.20 9.45
N PRO A 391 -13.29 5.32 10.75
CA PRO A 391 -14.22 6.33 11.22
C PRO A 391 -13.74 7.77 10.93
N SER A 392 -14.66 8.73 11.02
CA SER A 392 -14.39 10.14 10.75
C SER A 392 -13.34 10.77 11.67
N ASP A 393 -13.07 10.16 12.82
CA ASP A 393 -12.03 10.58 13.77
C ASP A 393 -10.63 10.03 13.44
N GLY A 394 -10.48 9.22 12.39
CA GLY A 394 -9.21 8.64 11.95
C GLY A 394 -8.67 7.53 12.87
N SER A 395 -9.48 6.98 13.78
CA SER A 395 -9.09 5.83 14.59
C SER A 395 -8.99 4.55 13.75
N ALA A 396 -8.07 3.65 14.10
CA ALA A 396 -7.96 2.36 13.42
C ALA A 396 -9.13 1.44 13.85
N PRO A 397 -9.97 0.94 12.91
CA PRO A 397 -11.00 -0.02 13.23
C PRO A 397 -10.42 -1.42 13.52
N GLY A 398 -11.16 -2.18 14.32
CA GLY A 398 -10.81 -3.55 14.68
C GLY A 398 -9.73 -3.69 15.76
N SER A 399 -9.40 -4.94 16.09
CA SER A 399 -8.37 -5.27 17.09
C SER A 399 -7.75 -6.63 16.83
N LEU A 400 -6.55 -6.85 17.38
CA LEU A 400 -5.90 -8.16 17.44
C LEU A 400 -5.92 -8.68 18.87
N SER A 401 -6.26 -9.96 19.03
CA SER A 401 -6.00 -10.71 20.25
C SER A 401 -5.12 -11.91 19.96
N TYR A 402 -4.49 -12.47 20.99
CA TYR A 402 -3.56 -13.58 20.84
C TYR A 402 -3.95 -14.72 21.78
N THR A 403 -4.26 -15.88 21.20
CA THR A 403 -4.68 -17.06 21.97
C THR A 403 -3.58 -18.11 21.95
N PRO A 404 -3.12 -18.60 23.13
CA PRO A 404 -2.16 -19.70 23.17
C PRO A 404 -2.80 -20.97 22.60
N VAL A 405 -2.11 -21.63 21.67
CA VAL A 405 -2.55 -22.84 20.99
C VAL A 405 -1.38 -23.81 20.85
N THR A 406 -1.65 -25.10 20.97
CA THR A 406 -0.71 -26.19 20.64
C THR A 406 -1.08 -26.90 19.34
N GLN A 407 -2.29 -26.63 18.84
CA GLN A 407 -2.85 -27.18 17.61
C GLN A 407 -3.73 -26.13 16.94
N VAL A 408 -3.79 -26.16 15.61
CA VAL A 408 -4.69 -25.31 14.82
C VAL A 408 -5.45 -26.17 13.83
N THR A 409 -6.76 -25.94 13.71
CA THR A 409 -7.57 -26.47 12.62
C THR A 409 -7.82 -25.36 11.62
N LEU A 410 -7.49 -25.61 10.35
CA LEU A 410 -7.76 -24.76 9.20
C LEU A 410 -8.78 -25.46 8.32
N GLU A 411 -9.95 -24.87 8.15
CA GLU A 411 -10.95 -25.33 7.19
C GLU A 411 -10.50 -25.00 5.76
N ALA A 412 -11.40 -25.24 4.79
CA ALA A 412 -11.14 -24.86 3.41
C ALA A 412 -10.83 -23.37 3.29
N HIS A 413 -9.81 -23.02 2.52
CA HIS A 413 -9.41 -21.63 2.24
C HIS A 413 -9.24 -20.79 3.51
N GLN A 414 -8.49 -21.33 4.49
CA GLN A 414 -8.17 -20.62 5.73
C GLN A 414 -6.66 -20.51 5.94
N ALA A 415 -6.28 -19.49 6.70
CA ALA A 415 -4.91 -19.31 7.16
C ALA A 415 -4.85 -19.05 8.67
N ALA A 416 -3.67 -19.23 9.25
CA ALA A 416 -3.38 -18.83 10.62
C ALA A 416 -2.01 -18.16 10.72
N PHE A 417 -1.95 -17.11 11.53
CA PHE A 417 -0.71 -16.45 11.92
C PHE A 417 -0.36 -16.84 13.35
N LEU A 418 0.80 -17.44 13.54
CA LEU A 418 1.24 -18.00 14.80
C LEU A 418 2.53 -17.32 15.23
N LEU A 419 2.54 -16.72 16.42
CA LEU A 419 3.71 -16.09 17.00
C LEU A 419 4.36 -17.02 18.03
N ASP A 420 5.69 -16.95 18.13
CA ASP A 420 6.45 -17.71 19.14
C ASP A 420 6.21 -17.19 20.58
N GLY A 421 5.66 -15.99 20.73
CA GLY A 421 5.23 -15.37 21.98
C GLY A 421 4.18 -14.28 21.74
N PRO A 422 3.37 -13.89 22.75
CA PRO A 422 2.49 -12.74 22.61
C PRO A 422 3.41 -11.52 22.48
N GLY A 423 3.17 -10.68 21.46
CA GLY A 423 4.06 -9.61 20.97
C GLY A 423 4.58 -8.62 22.04
N THR A 424 5.46 -9.11 22.90
CA THR A 424 6.48 -8.29 23.53
C THR A 424 7.38 -7.92 22.36
N PRO A 425 7.64 -6.64 22.07
CA PRO A 425 8.67 -6.29 21.12
C PRO A 425 9.90 -7.13 21.46
N PRO A 426 10.54 -7.80 20.48
CA PRO A 426 11.75 -8.58 20.79
C PRO A 426 12.69 -7.67 21.58
N PRO A 427 13.38 -8.18 22.63
CA PRO A 427 14.30 -7.37 23.41
C PRO A 427 15.31 -6.71 22.46
N GLY A 428 15.05 -5.44 22.14
CA GLY A 428 15.90 -4.65 21.28
C GLY A 428 17.18 -4.33 22.02
N SER A 429 18.25 -4.06 21.29
CA SER A 429 19.43 -3.47 21.90
C SER A 429 19.06 -2.09 22.45
N PHE A 430 19.37 -1.84 23.72
CA PHE A 430 19.15 -0.50 24.28
C PHE A 430 20.25 0.44 23.79
N HIS A 431 19.85 1.47 23.06
CA HIS A 431 20.73 2.53 22.58
C HIS A 431 20.50 3.78 23.43
N THR A 432 21.53 4.17 24.17
CA THR A 432 21.49 5.39 24.99
C THR A 432 21.48 6.63 24.11
N LEU A 433 20.68 7.62 24.50
CA LEU A 433 20.70 8.96 23.93
C LEU A 433 21.09 9.95 25.04
N PRO A 434 21.76 11.07 24.71
CA PRO A 434 21.77 12.23 25.60
C PRO A 434 20.30 12.59 25.94
N PRO A 435 19.92 12.72 27.22
CA PRO A 435 18.55 13.02 27.59
C PRO A 435 18.02 14.24 26.85
N CYS A 436 16.88 14.08 26.17
CA CYS A 436 16.36 15.07 25.24
C CYS A 436 14.84 15.17 25.32
N ARG A 437 14.32 16.39 25.33
CA ARG A 437 12.89 16.66 25.40
C ARG A 437 12.24 16.50 24.03
N VAL A 438 11.39 15.49 23.86
CA VAL A 438 10.66 15.25 22.61
C VAL A 438 9.36 16.03 22.53
N LEU A 439 8.73 16.34 23.68
CA LEU A 439 7.52 17.17 23.75
C LEU A 439 7.52 18.07 25.00
N ASP A 440 6.96 19.28 24.87
CA ASP A 440 6.72 20.22 25.97
C ASP A 440 5.45 21.04 25.71
N THR A 441 4.32 20.69 26.32
CA THR A 441 3.05 21.38 26.04
C THR A 441 2.94 22.78 26.66
N ARG A 442 4.02 23.31 27.23
CA ARG A 442 4.12 24.71 27.66
C ARG A 442 4.64 25.63 26.55
N GLY A 443 5.21 25.06 25.49
CA GLY A 443 5.73 25.79 24.34
C GLY A 443 4.65 26.29 23.39
N GLU A 444 5.08 26.79 22.22
CA GLU A 444 4.20 27.25 21.15
C GLU A 444 3.21 26.18 20.71
N THR A 445 2.03 26.60 20.24
CA THR A 445 1.00 25.68 19.77
C THR A 445 1.49 24.86 18.58
N GLY A 446 1.41 23.53 18.69
CA GLY A 446 1.82 22.60 17.66
C GLY A 446 1.90 21.16 18.14
N THR A 447 2.28 20.25 17.24
CA THR A 447 2.29 18.79 17.48
C THR A 447 3.04 18.41 18.76
N HIS A 448 4.23 18.97 18.98
CA HIS A 448 5.08 18.69 20.13
C HIS A 448 5.03 19.76 21.24
N GLY A 449 4.19 20.77 21.05
CA GLY A 449 4.09 21.94 21.89
C GLY A 449 2.69 22.11 22.50
N GLY A 450 2.33 23.35 22.77
CA GLY A 450 1.01 23.72 23.25
C GLY A 450 -0.13 23.30 22.31
N PRO A 451 -1.40 23.47 22.72
CA PRO A 451 -1.83 23.93 24.04
C PRO A 451 -1.58 22.87 25.13
N ALA A 452 -1.94 23.13 26.38
CA ALA A 452 -1.99 22.10 27.42
C ALA A 452 -2.89 20.91 27.00
N LEU A 453 -2.64 19.73 27.54
CA LEU A 453 -3.48 18.55 27.30
C LEU A 453 -4.81 18.75 28.02
N ALA A 454 -5.93 18.71 27.28
CA ALA A 454 -7.25 18.66 27.88
C ALA A 454 -7.42 17.36 28.68
N CYS A 455 -8.10 17.45 29.83
CA CYS A 455 -8.45 16.30 30.66
C CYS A 455 -9.92 15.89 30.44
N GLY A 456 -10.39 14.88 31.18
CA GLY A 456 -11.68 14.24 30.93
C GLY A 456 -11.59 13.05 29.96
N GLY A 457 -10.44 12.39 29.90
CA GLY A 457 -10.19 11.26 29.01
C GLY A 457 -9.72 11.66 27.60
N SER A 458 -9.49 12.95 27.35
CA SER A 458 -8.92 13.41 26.08
C SER A 458 -7.50 12.91 25.88
N ARG A 459 -7.14 12.71 24.61
CA ARG A 459 -5.88 12.12 24.16
C ARG A 459 -5.15 13.09 23.25
N ARG A 460 -3.81 13.08 23.31
CA ARG A 460 -2.95 13.67 22.28
C ARG A 460 -1.91 12.66 21.83
N VAL A 461 -1.68 12.65 20.53
CA VAL A 461 -0.63 11.86 19.86
C VAL A 461 0.62 12.69 19.76
N PHE A 462 1.76 12.08 20.05
CA PHE A 462 3.07 12.70 19.97
C PHE A 462 4.04 11.79 19.20
N PRO A 463 4.45 12.20 17.99
CA PRO A 463 5.53 11.53 17.28
C PRO A 463 6.85 11.65 18.04
N VAL A 464 7.48 10.52 18.31
CA VAL A 464 8.77 10.43 19.04
C VAL A 464 9.90 10.08 18.09
N ALA A 465 9.65 9.21 17.11
CA ALA A 465 10.58 8.91 16.03
C ALA A 465 10.95 10.17 15.23
N GLY A 466 12.21 10.23 14.79
CA GLY A 466 12.75 11.38 14.06
C GLY A 466 13.12 12.56 14.96
N ARG A 467 12.86 12.49 16.28
CA ARG A 467 13.31 13.48 17.27
C ARG A 467 14.35 12.91 18.21
N CYS A 468 15.23 13.77 18.70
CA CYS A 468 16.21 13.43 19.73
C CYS A 468 17.11 12.22 19.39
N GLY A 469 17.27 11.89 18.10
CA GLY A 469 18.05 10.72 17.65
C GLY A 469 17.31 9.38 17.76
N VAL A 470 16.00 9.36 18.06
CA VAL A 470 15.17 8.14 18.01
C VAL A 470 14.90 7.79 16.54
N PRO A 471 15.33 6.62 16.06
CA PRO A 471 15.15 6.24 14.66
C PRO A 471 13.70 5.80 14.38
N GLY A 472 13.30 5.83 13.10
CA GLY A 472 11.94 5.46 12.67
C GLY A 472 11.59 3.98 12.85
N ASP A 473 12.59 3.13 13.02
CA ASP A 473 12.47 1.70 13.28
C ASP A 473 12.60 1.33 14.78
N ALA A 474 12.64 2.32 15.67
CA ALA A 474 12.63 2.06 17.11
C ALA A 474 11.37 1.27 17.51
N SER A 475 11.55 0.29 18.40
CA SER A 475 10.46 -0.54 18.92
C SER A 475 9.90 -0.01 20.25
N ALA A 476 10.74 0.65 21.04
CA ALA A 476 10.32 1.32 22.27
C ALA A 476 11.25 2.48 22.61
N VAL A 477 10.78 3.38 23.47
CA VAL A 477 11.59 4.48 24.02
C VAL A 477 11.66 4.38 25.54
N ALA A 478 12.85 4.59 26.09
CA ALA A 478 13.04 4.82 27.52
C ALA A 478 12.79 6.30 27.80
N TYR A 479 11.77 6.60 28.59
CA TYR A 479 11.23 7.94 28.74
C TYR A 479 11.17 8.39 30.20
N ASN A 480 11.07 9.70 30.39
CA ASN A 480 10.62 10.34 31.62
C ASN A 480 9.43 11.26 31.29
N LEU A 481 8.26 10.90 31.80
CA LEU A 481 7.01 11.64 31.61
C LEU A 481 6.80 12.56 32.80
N THR A 482 6.58 13.84 32.55
CA THR A 482 6.31 14.84 33.59
C THR A 482 4.95 15.48 33.37
N VAL A 483 4.18 15.62 34.44
CA VAL A 483 2.95 16.42 34.48
C VAL A 483 3.19 17.66 35.35
N THR A 484 2.62 18.79 34.95
CA THR A 484 2.69 20.04 35.72
C THR A 484 1.50 20.96 35.40
N GLY A 485 1.26 21.96 36.26
CA GLY A 485 0.25 23.01 36.03
C GLY A 485 -1.21 22.54 36.07
N SER A 486 -1.51 21.31 36.51
CA SER A 486 -2.90 20.86 36.67
C SER A 486 -3.54 21.42 37.93
N ALA A 487 -4.72 22.02 37.81
CA ALA A 487 -5.51 22.52 38.94
C ALA A 487 -6.33 21.42 39.65
N THR A 488 -6.42 20.24 39.06
CA THR A 488 -7.20 19.10 39.54
C THR A 488 -6.30 17.87 39.72
N ALA A 489 -6.66 16.96 40.63
CA ALA A 489 -5.99 15.68 40.80
C ALA A 489 -6.41 14.71 39.68
N GLY A 490 -5.51 13.81 39.29
CA GLY A 490 -5.79 12.83 38.24
C GLY A 490 -4.59 11.96 37.92
N HIS A 491 -4.63 11.35 36.75
CA HIS A 491 -3.52 10.53 36.27
C HIS A 491 -3.34 10.63 34.76
N LEU A 492 -2.13 10.27 34.32
CA LEU A 492 -1.79 10.11 32.91
C LEU A 492 -1.66 8.65 32.56
N ARG A 493 -2.07 8.32 31.33
CA ARG A 493 -1.73 7.07 30.63
C ARG A 493 -0.84 7.40 29.45
N LEU A 494 0.12 6.53 29.17
CA LEU A 494 1.00 6.62 28.02
C LEU A 494 1.10 5.23 27.37
N PHE A 495 0.85 5.15 26.08
CA PHE A 495 0.81 3.91 25.32
C PHE A 495 1.10 4.14 23.84
N ALA A 496 1.40 3.07 23.10
CA ALA A 496 1.67 3.16 21.66
C ALA A 496 0.43 3.70 20.92
N THR A 497 0.63 4.60 19.96
CA THR A 497 -0.49 5.26 19.31
C THR A 497 -1.31 4.30 18.44
N GLY A 498 -2.62 4.29 18.67
CA GLY A 498 -3.58 3.43 17.98
C GLY A 498 -3.93 2.15 18.74
N GLU A 499 -3.26 1.87 19.85
CA GLU A 499 -3.59 0.74 20.73
C GLU A 499 -4.79 1.06 21.65
N PRO A 500 -5.51 0.03 22.15
CA PRO A 500 -6.51 0.19 23.19
C PRO A 500 -5.94 0.90 24.43
N THR A 501 -6.76 1.75 25.07
CA THR A 501 -6.33 2.46 26.28
C THR A 501 -6.04 1.47 27.40
N PRO A 502 -4.82 1.47 27.99
CA PRO A 502 -4.48 0.57 29.08
C PRO A 502 -5.37 0.82 30.31
N PRO A 503 -5.77 -0.22 31.06
CA PRO A 503 -6.58 -0.05 32.26
C PRO A 503 -5.82 0.70 33.37
N THR A 504 -4.48 0.63 33.37
CA THR A 504 -3.61 1.21 34.40
C THR A 504 -3.07 2.59 34.04
N SER A 505 -2.77 3.41 35.05
CA SER A 505 -2.06 4.68 34.88
C SER A 505 -0.55 4.51 34.89
N VAL A 506 0.16 5.44 34.23
CA VAL A 506 1.63 5.51 34.28
C VAL A 506 2.12 6.59 35.24
N LEU A 507 1.29 7.58 35.57
CA LEU A 507 1.65 8.68 36.47
C LEU A 507 0.42 9.24 37.16
N ASN A 508 0.39 9.19 38.49
CA ASN A 508 -0.68 9.78 39.31
C ASN A 508 -0.18 11.08 39.98
N TYR A 509 -1.06 12.08 40.08
CA TYR A 509 -0.73 13.40 40.62
C TYR A 509 -1.91 14.04 41.37
N ALA A 510 -1.60 14.84 42.39
CA ALA A 510 -2.59 15.70 43.04
C ALA A 510 -2.65 17.10 42.40
N ALA A 511 -3.70 17.86 42.71
CA ALA A 511 -3.84 19.25 42.26
C ALA A 511 -2.61 20.09 42.63
N GLY A 512 -2.13 20.89 41.68
CA GLY A 512 -0.96 21.78 41.83
C GLY A 512 0.40 21.07 41.83
N GLN A 513 0.45 19.73 41.78
CA GLN A 513 1.72 19.02 41.84
C GLN A 513 2.41 18.93 40.48
N THR A 514 3.73 19.12 40.50
CA THR A 514 4.62 18.68 39.42
C THR A 514 5.18 17.31 39.79
N ARG A 515 4.93 16.31 38.95
CA ARG A 515 5.33 14.92 39.17
C ARG A 515 5.95 14.37 37.90
N ALA A 516 6.95 13.51 38.05
CA ALA A 516 7.55 12.79 36.95
C ALA A 516 7.55 11.28 37.24
N ASN A 517 7.46 10.48 36.19
CA ASN A 517 7.67 9.04 36.25
C ASN A 517 8.45 8.56 35.02
N SER A 518 9.44 7.70 35.23
CA SER A 518 10.23 7.11 34.14
C SER A 518 9.72 5.71 33.79
N GLY A 519 9.88 5.31 32.54
CA GLY A 519 9.42 4.01 32.07
C GLY A 519 9.91 3.68 30.66
N VAL A 520 9.39 2.59 30.12
CA VAL A 520 9.59 2.18 28.73
C VAL A 520 8.23 2.13 28.05
N ALA A 521 8.12 2.77 26.88
CA ALA A 521 6.90 2.79 26.09
C ALA A 521 7.15 2.16 24.73
N SER A 522 6.30 1.21 24.35
CA SER A 522 6.24 0.74 22.97
C SER A 522 5.91 1.90 22.03
N VAL A 523 6.54 1.90 20.86
CA VAL A 523 6.21 2.80 19.74
C VAL A 523 5.88 2.01 18.47
N VAL A 524 5.75 0.68 18.54
CA VAL A 524 5.32 -0.19 17.43
C VAL A 524 3.79 -0.27 17.32
N GLY A 525 3.11 0.82 17.71
CA GLY A 525 1.66 0.89 17.58
C GLY A 525 1.25 1.01 16.12
N PRO A 526 -0.06 0.96 15.85
CA PRO A 526 -0.61 1.23 14.54
C PRO A 526 0.00 2.49 13.90
N ILE A 527 0.15 3.60 14.64
CA ILE A 527 0.95 4.76 14.18
C ILE A 527 2.39 4.59 14.70
N PRO A 528 3.35 4.11 13.87
CA PRO A 528 4.66 3.74 14.35
C PRO A 528 5.46 4.96 14.80
N GLY A 529 6.36 4.77 15.75
CA GLY A 529 7.22 5.83 16.25
C GLY A 529 6.50 6.89 17.09
N SER A 530 5.24 6.67 17.46
CA SER A 530 4.41 7.65 18.18
C SER A 530 3.84 7.08 19.48
N VAL A 531 3.63 7.96 20.46
CA VAL A 531 2.92 7.64 21.71
C VAL A 531 1.67 8.50 21.88
N THR A 532 0.64 7.93 22.49
CA THR A 532 -0.55 8.65 22.92
C THR A 532 -0.45 8.91 24.41
N VAL A 533 -0.67 10.16 24.82
CA VAL A 533 -0.86 10.53 26.23
C VAL A 533 -2.31 10.90 26.47
N GLN A 534 -2.92 10.29 27.47
CA GLN A 534 -4.28 10.58 27.92
C GLN A 534 -4.26 11.21 29.31
N CYS A 535 -5.04 12.28 29.51
CA CYS A 535 -5.25 12.89 30.83
C CYS A 535 -6.61 12.49 31.40
N ASP A 536 -6.60 11.80 32.54
CA ASP A 536 -7.77 11.26 33.21
C ASP A 536 -8.06 11.98 34.53
N SER A 537 -7.97 13.30 34.51
CA SER A 537 -8.59 14.16 35.53
C SER A 537 -10.05 14.45 35.16
N PRO A 538 -10.99 14.60 36.13
CA PRO A 538 -12.41 14.85 35.84
C PRO A 538 -12.68 16.08 34.96
N SER A 539 -11.82 17.11 35.05
CA SER A 539 -11.91 18.32 34.23
C SER A 539 -10.60 19.11 34.26
N GLY A 540 -10.48 20.09 33.36
CA GLY A 540 -9.35 21.02 33.29
C GLY A 540 -8.32 20.62 32.24
N THR A 541 -7.09 21.13 32.42
CA THR A 541 -5.95 20.81 31.54
C THR A 541 -4.72 20.51 32.38
N ALA A 542 -3.77 19.79 31.79
CA ALA A 542 -2.48 19.52 32.38
C ALA A 542 -1.37 19.75 31.35
N HIS A 543 -0.26 20.35 31.76
CA HIS A 543 0.94 20.35 30.94
C HIS A 543 1.65 19.01 31.04
N VAL A 544 2.12 18.52 29.91
CA VAL A 544 2.85 17.26 29.79
C VAL A 544 4.18 17.55 29.11
N LEU A 545 5.22 16.92 29.64
CA LEU A 545 6.55 16.92 29.06
C LEU A 545 7.02 15.48 28.96
N LEU A 546 7.71 15.16 27.88
CA LEU A 546 8.28 13.84 27.66
C LEU A 546 9.73 14.02 27.26
N ASP A 547 10.62 13.49 28.08
CA ASP A 547 12.04 13.39 27.80
C ASP A 547 12.36 11.93 27.43
N VAL A 548 13.26 11.71 26.49
CA VAL A 548 13.77 10.38 26.12
C VAL A 548 15.24 10.27 26.50
N ALA A 549 15.64 9.11 27.04
CA ALA A 549 17.01 8.80 27.45
C ALA A 549 17.65 7.68 26.61
N GLY A 550 16.87 7.07 25.73
CA GLY A 550 17.31 6.02 24.84
C GLY A 550 16.15 5.32 24.16
N TYR A 551 16.46 4.38 23.30
CA TYR A 551 15.47 3.59 22.56
C TYR A 551 15.90 2.14 22.44
N PHE A 552 14.93 1.29 22.11
CA PHE A 552 15.13 -0.11 21.78
C PHE A 552 14.92 -0.28 20.28
N ARG A 553 15.77 -1.08 19.62
CA ARG A 553 15.57 -1.55 18.24
C ARG A 553 16.19 -2.92 18.05
#